data_AF-A0A368XLY0-F1
#
_entry.id   AF-A0A368XLY0-F1
#
_cell.length_a   1.000
_cell.length_b   1.000
_cell.length_c   1.000
_cell.angle_alpha   90.00
_cell.angle_beta   90.00
_cell.angle_gamma   90.00
#
_symmetry.space_group_name_H-M   'P 1'
#
loop_
_entity.id
_entity.type
_entity.pdbx_description
1 polymer ?
#
loop_
_entity_poly.entity_id
_entity_poly.type
_entity_poly.pdbx_seq_one_letter_code
_entity_poly.pdbx_strand_id
1 'polypeptide(L)'
;MQVKLNSSAEEVVVRKTVARPTGKIKGVSGRERKIFTNTTKEVLRWRIDESPSGPEFGQMASDKWWELESWAWEQRRKIQEAYERNLEEGLVGGNPVVVSDKTQKLYGDHPHYDRTAKVGEFSGVIAGARQRLIKHTVEPSENSDVNEIAEVRSTEEIAEGLRLAGLDLINAMAQRKEETRITAFSKEELLELYKAERLIFYILTRGVGVKQREYEQETRSEVEASYRELTKDGTGRILRLKKKIGDILNSKKR
;
A
#
# COMPACT_ATOMS: atom_id res chain seq x y z
N MET A 1 -24.95 1.45 28.19
CA MET A 1 -23.55 1.90 28.08
C MET A 1 -23.20 1.81 26.61
N GLN A 2 -22.51 2.80 26.06
CA GLN A 2 -22.11 2.81 24.66
C GLN A 2 -20.59 2.71 24.60
N VAL A 3 -20.09 1.78 23.81
CA VAL A 3 -18.66 1.55 23.57
C VAL A 3 -18.44 1.84 22.11
N LYS A 4 -17.36 2.56 21.80
CA LYS A 4 -16.98 2.85 20.42
C LYS A 4 -15.52 3.17 20.33
N LEU A 5 -14.97 3.06 19.13
CA LEU A 5 -13.70 3.66 18.78
C LEU A 5 -13.84 5.18 18.64
N ASN A 6 -12.75 5.91 18.94
CA ASN A 6 -12.60 7.30 18.55
C ASN A 6 -12.45 7.41 17.01
N SER A 7 -12.43 8.63 16.46
CA SER A 7 -12.39 8.81 15.00
C SER A 7 -11.11 8.31 14.33
N SER A 8 -9.99 8.18 15.06
CA SER A 8 -8.73 7.62 14.55
C SER A 8 -8.63 6.10 14.73
N ALA A 9 -9.61 5.46 15.39
CA ALA A 9 -9.59 4.06 15.78
C ALA A 9 -8.43 3.65 16.71
N GLU A 10 -7.84 4.62 17.41
CA GLU A 10 -6.70 4.40 18.32
C GLU A 10 -7.13 4.26 19.78
N GLU A 11 -8.31 4.79 20.12
CA GLU A 11 -8.81 4.81 21.49
C GLU A 11 -10.19 4.20 21.56
N VAL A 12 -10.44 3.44 22.62
CA VAL A 12 -11.78 3.01 22.99
C VAL A 12 -12.39 4.07 23.91
N VAL A 13 -13.60 4.48 23.60
CA VAL A 13 -14.36 5.49 24.32
C VAL A 13 -15.64 4.85 24.83
N VAL A 14 -15.80 4.84 26.16
CA VAL A 14 -17.01 4.35 26.80
C VAL A 14 -17.81 5.53 27.33
N ARG A 15 -19.09 5.54 26.97
CA ARG A 15 -20.06 6.56 27.36
C ARG A 15 -21.21 5.94 28.13
N LYS A 16 -21.60 6.61 29.20
CA LYS A 16 -22.76 6.24 30.01
C LYS A 16 -23.82 7.34 29.91
N THR A 17 -25.02 6.94 29.49
CA THR A 17 -26.19 7.80 29.58
C THR A 17 -26.68 7.78 31.01
N VAL A 18 -26.75 8.96 31.63
CA VAL A 18 -27.25 9.13 32.99
C VAL A 18 -28.48 10.03 32.92
N ALA A 19 -29.58 9.56 33.51
CA ALA A 19 -30.78 10.37 33.68
C ALA A 19 -30.55 11.36 34.83
N ARG A 20 -30.68 12.65 34.56
CA ARG A 20 -30.59 13.72 35.56
C ARG A 20 -31.96 14.35 35.75
N PRO A 21 -32.46 14.49 36.99
CA PRO A 21 -33.70 15.20 37.25
C PRO A 21 -33.50 16.70 36.94
N THR A 22 -34.33 17.26 36.06
CA THR A 22 -34.22 18.65 35.60
C THR A 22 -35.37 19.53 36.08
N GLY A 23 -36.45 18.94 36.57
CA GLY A 23 -37.57 19.70 37.09
C GLY A 23 -38.68 18.81 37.61
N LYS A 24 -39.77 19.43 38.01
CA LYS A 24 -41.02 18.74 38.37
C LYS A 24 -42.17 19.37 37.61
N ILE A 25 -43.11 18.55 37.16
CA ILE A 25 -44.40 18.99 36.63
C ILE A 25 -45.53 18.49 37.51
N LYS A 26 -46.59 19.29 37.66
CA LYS A 26 -47.84 18.82 38.26
C LYS A 26 -48.68 18.15 37.19
N GLY A 27 -49.04 16.89 37.43
CA GLY A 27 -50.02 16.19 36.61
C GLY A 27 -51.45 16.66 36.88
N VAL A 28 -52.39 16.23 36.03
CA VAL A 28 -53.82 16.59 36.12
C VAL A 28 -54.45 16.22 37.47
N SER A 29 -53.92 15.21 38.17
CA SER A 29 -54.35 14.79 39.52
C SER A 29 -53.64 15.52 40.67
N GLY A 30 -52.86 16.58 40.40
CA GLY A 30 -52.12 17.34 41.41
C GLY A 30 -50.82 16.70 41.89
N ARG A 31 -50.51 15.45 41.51
CA ARG A 31 -49.25 14.76 41.85
C ARG A 31 -48.07 15.34 41.06
N GLU A 32 -46.98 15.65 41.76
CA GLU A 32 -45.71 16.05 41.16
C GLU A 32 -45.01 14.85 40.51
N ARG A 33 -44.60 14.99 39.25
CA ARG A 33 -43.75 14.04 38.53
C ARG A 33 -42.41 14.70 38.23
N LYS A 34 -41.31 13.97 38.49
CA LYS A 34 -39.96 14.42 38.14
C LYS A 34 -39.78 14.31 36.62
N ILE A 35 -39.29 15.38 36.00
CA ILE A 35 -38.78 15.34 34.63
C ILE A 35 -37.31 14.97 34.70
N PHE A 36 -36.92 14.05 33.82
CA PHE A 36 -35.53 13.67 33.65
C PHE A 36 -35.07 14.10 32.26
N THR A 37 -33.86 14.62 32.17
CA THR A 37 -33.12 14.72 30.91
C THR A 37 -32.01 13.70 30.91
N ASN A 38 -31.80 13.06 29.76
CA ASN A 38 -30.70 12.14 29.57
C ASN A 38 -29.45 12.92 29.16
N THR A 39 -28.35 12.75 29.90
CA THR A 39 -27.05 13.29 29.52
C THR A 39 -26.09 12.12 29.29
N THR A 40 -25.49 12.06 28.12
CA THR A 40 -24.45 11.08 27.81
C THR A 40 -23.10 11.69 28.19
N LYS A 41 -22.37 11.02 29.09
CA LYS A 41 -21.02 11.42 29.49
C LYS A 41 -20.01 10.34 29.15
N GLU A 42 -18.83 10.76 28.75
CA GLU A 42 -17.65 9.88 28.69
C GLU A 42 -17.29 9.48 30.12
N VAL A 43 -17.04 8.19 30.31
CA VAL A 43 -16.75 7.59 31.63
C VAL A 43 -15.44 6.80 31.64
N LEU A 44 -14.91 6.48 30.45
CA LEU A 44 -13.61 5.83 30.31
C LEU A 44 -13.09 6.06 28.90
N ARG A 45 -11.79 6.29 28.79
CA ARG A 45 -11.04 6.33 27.53
C ARG A 45 -9.69 5.67 27.75
N TRP A 46 -9.29 4.80 26.83
CA TRP A 46 -7.96 4.20 26.84
C TRP A 46 -7.53 3.89 25.41
N ARG A 47 -6.23 3.68 25.19
CA ARG A 47 -5.73 3.28 23.88
C ARG A 47 -6.08 1.82 23.60
N ILE A 48 -6.46 1.52 22.36
CA ILE A 48 -6.90 0.17 21.95
C ILE A 48 -5.80 -0.89 22.06
N ASP A 49 -4.53 -0.47 22.11
CA ASP A 49 -3.36 -1.32 22.25
C ASP A 49 -2.97 -1.61 23.71
N GLU A 50 -3.63 -0.95 24.66
CA GLU A 50 -3.38 -1.06 26.10
C GLU A 50 -4.57 -1.69 26.83
N SER A 51 -4.32 -2.29 27.99
CA SER A 51 -5.39 -2.63 28.93
C SER A 51 -5.89 -1.36 29.62
N PRO A 52 -7.20 -1.18 29.78
CA PRO A 52 -7.76 -0.03 30.48
C PRO A 52 -7.26 0.04 31.92
N SER A 53 -6.90 1.24 32.37
CA SER A 53 -6.39 1.49 33.72
C SER A 53 -7.02 2.75 34.33
N GLY A 54 -7.01 2.86 35.66
CA GLY A 54 -7.41 4.06 36.40
C GLY A 54 -8.55 3.88 37.42
N PRO A 55 -8.87 4.93 38.20
CA PRO A 55 -9.86 4.86 39.27
C PRO A 55 -11.29 4.62 38.75
N GLU A 56 -11.60 5.17 37.58
CA GLU A 56 -12.89 5.02 36.89
C GLU A 56 -13.09 3.59 36.38
N PHE A 57 -12.00 2.92 35.97
CA PHE A 57 -11.98 1.50 35.62
C PHE A 57 -12.31 0.62 36.84
N GLY A 58 -11.70 0.89 37.99
CA GLY A 58 -11.99 0.17 39.24
C GLY A 58 -13.44 0.33 39.73
N GLN A 59 -14.09 1.47 39.45
CA GLN A 59 -15.51 1.70 39.76
C GLN A 59 -16.48 1.08 38.72
N MET A 60 -16.02 0.88 37.48
CA MET A 60 -16.79 0.25 36.39
C MET A 60 -16.61 -1.27 36.31
N ALA A 61 -15.66 -1.85 37.06
CA ALA A 61 -15.36 -3.28 37.17
C ALA A 61 -16.55 -4.07 37.75
N SER A 62 -17.61 -4.17 36.94
CA SER A 62 -18.65 -5.18 37.03
C SER A 62 -18.28 -6.36 36.13
N ASP A 63 -18.99 -7.48 36.28
CA ASP A 63 -18.79 -8.78 35.60
C ASP A 63 -18.76 -8.78 34.06
N LYS A 64 -18.80 -7.61 33.40
CA LYS A 64 -18.80 -7.44 31.94
C LYS A 64 -17.55 -6.76 31.38
N TRP A 65 -16.53 -6.54 32.21
CA TRP A 65 -15.28 -5.91 31.77
C TRP A 65 -14.58 -6.73 30.68
N TRP A 66 -14.51 -8.04 30.86
CA TRP A 66 -13.89 -8.96 29.91
C TRP A 66 -14.55 -8.87 28.53
N GLU A 67 -15.86 -8.60 28.46
CA GLU A 67 -16.59 -8.37 27.19
C GLU A 67 -16.09 -7.10 26.48
N LEU A 68 -15.80 -6.03 27.23
CA LEU A 68 -15.26 -4.78 26.69
C LEU A 68 -13.83 -4.95 26.19
N GLU A 69 -13.00 -5.64 26.97
CA GLU A 69 -11.62 -5.93 26.58
C GLU A 69 -11.61 -6.81 25.33
N SER A 70 -12.40 -7.88 25.34
CA SER A 70 -12.50 -8.82 24.20
C SER A 70 -13.00 -8.12 22.95
N TRP A 71 -13.97 -7.21 23.09
CA TRP A 71 -14.43 -6.38 21.99
C TRP A 71 -13.30 -5.45 21.47
N ALA A 72 -12.53 -4.81 22.35
CA ALA A 72 -11.43 -3.93 21.95
C ALA A 72 -10.31 -4.71 21.23
N TRP A 73 -9.95 -5.88 21.74
CA TRP A 73 -9.00 -6.80 21.11
C TRP A 73 -9.48 -7.25 19.72
N GLU A 74 -10.77 -7.57 19.59
CA GLU A 74 -11.35 -7.95 18.30
C GLU A 74 -11.32 -6.80 17.29
N GLN A 75 -11.62 -5.56 17.72
CA GLN A 75 -11.49 -4.38 16.86
C GLN A 75 -10.03 -4.18 16.42
N ARG A 76 -9.07 -4.30 17.35
CA ARG A 76 -7.63 -4.20 17.05
C ARG A 76 -7.20 -5.26 16.04
N ARG A 77 -7.60 -6.52 16.24
CA ARG A 77 -7.31 -7.63 15.32
C ARG A 77 -7.81 -7.32 13.91
N LYS A 78 -9.07 -6.90 13.77
CA LYS A 78 -9.65 -6.53 12.46
C LYS A 78 -8.89 -5.39 11.77
N ILE A 79 -8.45 -4.37 12.53
CA ILE A 79 -7.67 -3.25 11.99
C ILE A 79 -6.30 -3.74 11.49
N GLN A 80 -5.62 -4.56 12.28
CA GLN A 80 -4.32 -5.13 11.91
C GLN A 80 -4.42 -5.98 10.63
N GLU A 81 -5.41 -6.86 10.56
CA GLU A 81 -5.68 -7.68 9.36
C GLU A 81 -6.00 -6.83 8.13
N ALA A 82 -6.67 -5.69 8.31
CA ALA A 82 -6.94 -4.78 7.20
C ALA A 82 -5.66 -4.07 6.72
N TYR A 83 -4.75 -3.70 7.62
CA TYR A 83 -3.43 -3.18 7.24
C TYR A 83 -2.57 -4.22 6.54
N GLU A 84 -2.58 -5.47 7.01
CA GLU A 84 -1.84 -6.58 6.39
C GLU A 84 -2.35 -6.87 4.96
N ARG A 85 -3.67 -6.96 4.77
CA ARG A 85 -4.25 -7.10 3.42
C ARG A 85 -3.89 -5.92 2.51
N ASN A 86 -3.96 -4.69 3.03
CA ASN A 86 -3.53 -3.53 2.26
C ASN A 86 -2.05 -3.64 1.86
N LEU A 87 -1.19 -4.13 2.75
CA LEU A 87 0.22 -4.33 2.45
C LEU A 87 0.44 -5.39 1.37
N GLU A 88 -0.31 -6.49 1.39
CA GLU A 88 -0.33 -7.52 0.33
C GLU A 88 -0.78 -6.94 -1.02
N GLU A 89 -1.74 -6.01 -1.01
CA GLU A 89 -2.18 -5.26 -2.19
C GLU A 89 -1.20 -4.11 -2.59
N GLY A 90 -0.08 -3.99 -1.88
CA GLY A 90 0.93 -2.97 -2.12
C GLY A 90 0.50 -1.56 -1.72
N LEU A 91 -0.46 -1.42 -0.81
CA LEU A 91 -0.93 -0.17 -0.22
C LEU A 91 -0.29 0.05 1.16
N VAL A 92 0.08 1.29 1.47
CA VAL A 92 0.67 1.67 2.77
C VAL A 92 0.03 2.94 3.32
N GLY A 93 0.02 3.03 4.65
CA GLY A 93 -0.57 4.14 5.41
C GLY A 93 -2.10 4.17 5.33
N GLY A 94 -2.65 5.36 5.56
CA GLY A 94 -4.10 5.58 5.68
C GLY A 94 -4.56 5.52 7.13
N ASN A 95 -5.88 5.66 7.32
CA ASN A 95 -6.50 5.66 8.64
C ASN A 95 -7.69 4.67 8.68
N PRO A 96 -7.87 3.92 9.77
CA PRO A 96 -8.99 3.00 9.87
C PRO A 96 -10.31 3.78 9.96
N VAL A 97 -11.28 3.37 9.16
CA VAL A 97 -12.59 4.06 9.10
C VAL A 97 -13.52 3.46 10.15
N VAL A 98 -13.99 4.29 11.07
CA VAL A 98 -15.01 3.93 12.07
C VAL A 98 -16.41 4.18 11.50
N VAL A 99 -17.34 3.25 11.74
CA VAL A 99 -18.71 3.34 11.26
C VAL A 99 -19.43 4.53 11.90
N SER A 100 -20.02 5.35 11.04
CA SER A 100 -20.87 6.49 11.33
C SER A 100 -22.10 6.46 10.42
N ASP A 101 -23.00 7.42 10.59
CA ASP A 101 -24.17 7.65 9.74
C ASP A 101 -23.83 7.81 8.24
N LYS A 102 -22.62 8.29 7.93
CA LYS A 102 -22.18 8.55 6.55
C LYS A 102 -21.31 7.45 5.95
N THR A 103 -20.80 6.53 6.77
CA THR A 103 -19.77 5.58 6.34
C THR A 103 -20.27 4.65 5.23
N GLN A 104 -21.50 4.13 5.34
CA GLN A 104 -22.10 3.26 4.33
C GLN A 104 -22.22 3.94 2.96
N LYS A 105 -22.54 5.25 2.94
CA LYS A 105 -22.64 6.00 1.68
C LYS A 105 -21.27 6.21 1.02
N LEU A 106 -20.22 6.37 1.82
CA LEU A 106 -18.87 6.67 1.33
C LEU A 106 -18.08 5.42 0.94
N TYR A 107 -18.29 4.31 1.64
CA TYR A 107 -17.47 3.11 1.52
C TYR A 107 -18.28 1.83 1.29
N GLY A 108 -19.60 1.89 1.11
CA GLY A 108 -20.46 0.71 0.97
C GLY A 108 -20.16 -0.18 -0.24
N ASP A 109 -19.51 0.39 -1.25
CA ASP A 109 -19.04 -0.31 -2.46
C ASP A 109 -17.57 -0.77 -2.35
N HIS A 110 -16.88 -0.46 -1.24
CA HIS A 110 -15.50 -0.89 -1.02
C HIS A 110 -15.46 -2.41 -0.82
N PRO A 111 -14.55 -3.16 -1.48
CA PRO A 111 -14.51 -4.63 -1.44
C PRO A 111 -14.46 -5.21 -0.02
N HIS A 112 -13.75 -4.52 0.87
CA HIS A 112 -13.50 -4.94 2.25
C HIS A 112 -14.45 -4.30 3.29
N TYR A 113 -15.52 -3.62 2.86
CA TYR A 113 -16.45 -2.98 3.79
C TYR A 113 -17.31 -4.01 4.55
N ASP A 114 -17.18 -4.03 5.87
CA ASP A 114 -17.95 -4.88 6.77
C ASP A 114 -19.35 -4.28 6.97
N ARG A 115 -20.34 -4.84 6.26
CA ARG A 115 -21.75 -4.44 6.37
C ARG A 115 -22.39 -4.80 7.71
N THR A 116 -21.76 -5.67 8.50
CA THR A 116 -22.26 -6.09 9.82
C THR A 116 -21.74 -5.22 10.96
N ALA A 117 -20.71 -4.41 10.71
CA ALA A 117 -20.12 -3.51 11.69
C ALA A 117 -21.13 -2.42 12.14
N LYS A 118 -21.21 -2.20 13.45
CA LYS A 118 -22.13 -1.24 14.08
C LYS A 118 -21.48 0.14 14.21
N VAL A 119 -22.30 1.18 14.39
CA VAL A 119 -21.82 2.54 14.65
C VAL A 119 -20.83 2.57 15.82
N GLY A 120 -19.62 3.05 15.56
CA GLY A 120 -18.52 3.04 16.52
C GLY A 120 -17.54 1.88 16.41
N GLU A 121 -17.78 0.91 15.53
CA GLU A 121 -16.84 -0.19 15.21
C GLU A 121 -16.02 0.14 13.97
N PHE A 122 -14.91 -0.58 13.78
CA PHE A 122 -14.13 -0.52 12.56
C PHE A 122 -14.92 -1.09 11.39
N SER A 123 -14.94 -0.38 10.28
CA SER A 123 -15.74 -0.72 9.09
C SER A 123 -15.07 -1.71 8.13
N GLY A 124 -13.86 -2.17 8.42
CA GLY A 124 -13.06 -3.02 7.51
C GLY A 124 -12.22 -2.24 6.49
N VAL A 125 -12.39 -0.92 6.40
CA VAL A 125 -11.75 -0.08 5.38
C VAL A 125 -10.67 0.82 5.98
N ILE A 126 -9.49 0.84 5.35
CA ILE A 126 -8.43 1.84 5.63
C ILE A 126 -8.51 2.93 4.56
N ALA A 127 -8.94 4.13 4.95
CA ALA A 127 -9.08 5.26 4.02
C ALA A 127 -7.75 5.99 3.81
N GLY A 128 -7.52 6.46 2.59
CA GLY A 128 -6.32 7.24 2.27
C GLY A 128 -5.03 6.43 2.25
N ALA A 129 -5.13 5.10 2.23
CA ALA A 129 -4.00 4.23 1.90
C ALA A 129 -3.50 4.60 0.49
N ARG A 130 -2.18 4.68 0.34
CA ARG A 130 -1.54 5.06 -0.92
C ARG A 130 -0.85 3.84 -1.47
N GLN A 131 -0.79 3.71 -2.79
CA GLN A 131 0.13 2.73 -3.38
C GLN A 131 1.50 2.98 -2.78
N ARG A 132 2.08 1.93 -2.20
CA ARG A 132 3.49 1.88 -1.88
C ARG A 132 4.16 2.15 -3.21
N LEU A 133 4.54 3.40 -3.43
CA LEU A 133 5.60 3.72 -4.36
C LEU A 133 6.75 2.91 -3.80
N ILE A 134 7.01 1.76 -4.42
CA ILE A 134 8.33 1.16 -4.36
C ILE A 134 9.21 2.18 -5.08
N LYS A 135 9.53 3.27 -4.38
CA LYS A 135 10.83 3.86 -4.54
C LYS A 135 11.73 2.69 -4.17
N HIS A 136 12.30 2.05 -5.19
CA HIS A 136 13.69 1.66 -5.08
C HIS A 136 14.47 2.96 -4.81
N THR A 137 14.33 3.51 -3.60
CA THR A 137 15.44 4.21 -2.99
C THR A 137 16.43 3.08 -2.87
N VAL A 138 17.47 3.12 -3.71
CA VAL A 138 18.72 2.46 -3.38
C VAL A 138 19.15 3.15 -2.09
N GLU A 139 18.60 2.71 -0.95
CA GLU A 139 19.18 3.05 0.32
C GLU A 139 20.57 2.41 0.28
N PRO A 140 21.66 3.19 0.40
CA PRO A 140 22.92 2.57 0.71
C PRO A 140 22.68 1.86 2.04
N SER A 141 22.68 0.53 2.03
CA SER A 141 22.39 -0.27 3.21
C SER A 141 23.24 0.25 4.36
N GLU A 142 22.62 0.62 5.49
CA GLU A 142 23.35 0.99 6.72
C GLU A 142 24.09 -0.21 7.35
N ASN A 143 24.01 -1.39 6.72
CA ASN A 143 24.96 -2.49 6.87
C ASN A 143 26.08 -2.46 5.80
N SER A 144 26.56 -1.28 5.40
CA SER A 144 27.91 -1.20 4.86
C SER A 144 28.86 -1.15 6.05
N ASP A 145 29.03 -2.29 6.72
CA ASP A 145 30.41 -2.73 6.88
C ASP A 145 30.99 -2.57 5.49
N VAL A 146 31.86 -1.56 5.34
CA VAL A 146 32.64 -1.29 4.13
C VAL A 146 32.89 -2.64 3.52
N ASN A 147 32.24 -2.95 2.38
CA ASN A 147 32.36 -4.25 1.73
C ASN A 147 33.83 -4.60 1.78
N GLU A 148 34.19 -5.50 2.69
CA GLU A 148 35.55 -5.92 2.92
C GLU A 148 35.86 -6.63 1.61
N ILE A 149 36.49 -5.86 0.72
CA ILE A 149 36.83 -6.28 -0.63
C ILE A 149 35.55 -6.50 -1.46
N ALA A 150 35.06 -5.43 -2.11
CA ALA A 150 34.55 -5.66 -3.46
C ALA A 150 35.72 -6.32 -4.20
N GLU A 151 35.67 -7.65 -4.38
CA GLU A 151 36.64 -8.37 -5.20
C GLU A 151 36.82 -7.52 -6.44
N VAL A 152 38.07 -7.15 -6.73
CA VAL A 152 38.41 -6.33 -7.88
C VAL A 152 38.15 -7.21 -9.10
N ARG A 153 36.88 -7.36 -9.45
CA ARG A 153 36.43 -8.04 -10.65
C ARG A 153 37.03 -7.27 -11.81
N SER A 154 37.58 -8.02 -12.74
CA SER A 154 38.05 -7.46 -14.00
C SER A 154 36.91 -6.72 -14.70
N THR A 155 37.27 -5.74 -15.52
CA THR A 155 36.32 -5.00 -16.36
C THR A 155 35.51 -5.94 -17.26
N GLU A 156 36.13 -7.03 -17.68
CA GLU A 156 35.56 -8.10 -18.51
C GLU A 156 34.48 -8.87 -17.76
N GLU A 157 34.72 -9.25 -16.51
CA GLU A 157 33.72 -9.95 -15.67
C GLU A 157 32.50 -9.09 -15.37
N ILE A 158 32.70 -7.79 -15.12
CA ILE A 158 31.60 -6.84 -14.91
C ILE A 158 30.80 -6.65 -16.20
N ALA A 159 31.49 -6.47 -17.33
CA ALA A 159 30.85 -6.32 -18.64
C ALA A 159 30.04 -7.57 -19.02
N GLU A 160 30.58 -8.77 -18.75
CA GLU A 160 29.89 -10.02 -19.04
C GLU A 160 28.64 -10.19 -18.17
N GLY A 161 28.71 -9.84 -16.88
CA GLY A 161 27.53 -9.84 -16.01
C GLY A 161 26.39 -8.93 -16.52
N LEU A 162 26.73 -7.74 -17.03
CA LEU A 162 25.76 -6.83 -17.66
C LEU A 162 25.17 -7.41 -18.96
N ARG A 163 25.99 -8.09 -19.77
CA ARG A 163 25.51 -8.76 -21.00
C ARG A 163 24.54 -9.89 -20.67
N LEU A 164 24.88 -10.76 -19.72
CA LEU A 164 24.03 -11.86 -19.27
C LEU A 164 22.67 -11.34 -18.75
N ALA A 165 22.66 -10.28 -17.94
CA ALA A 165 21.43 -9.66 -17.49
C ALA A 165 20.57 -9.14 -18.66
N GLY A 166 21.19 -8.61 -19.71
CA GLY A 166 20.51 -8.22 -20.95
C GLY A 166 19.89 -9.41 -21.70
N LEU A 167 20.57 -10.55 -21.74
CA LEU A 167 20.04 -11.79 -22.33
C LEU A 167 18.86 -12.33 -21.54
N ASP A 168 18.96 -12.35 -20.21
CA ASP A 168 17.87 -12.78 -19.33
C ASP A 168 16.62 -11.91 -19.52
N LEU A 169 16.81 -10.59 -19.66
CA LEU A 169 15.72 -9.67 -19.97
C LEU A 169 15.07 -9.99 -21.32
N ILE A 170 15.85 -10.24 -22.37
CA ILE A 170 15.32 -10.62 -23.69
C ILE A 170 14.51 -11.92 -23.60
N ASN A 171 15.02 -12.92 -22.88
CA ASN A 171 14.35 -14.21 -22.69
C ASN A 171 13.04 -14.06 -21.92
N ALA A 172 13.05 -13.32 -20.80
CA ALA A 172 11.86 -13.02 -20.01
C ALA A 172 10.81 -12.26 -20.83
N MET A 173 11.23 -11.28 -21.63
CA MET A 173 10.34 -10.55 -22.52
C MET A 173 9.69 -11.47 -23.56
N ALA A 174 10.44 -12.42 -24.09
CA ALA A 174 9.97 -13.31 -25.12
C ALA A 174 8.98 -14.35 -24.58
N GLN A 175 9.28 -14.97 -23.43
CA GLN A 175 8.38 -15.90 -22.73
C GLN A 175 7.05 -15.23 -22.34
N ARG A 176 7.10 -14.08 -21.65
CA ARG A 176 5.87 -13.37 -21.25
C ARG A 176 5.03 -12.92 -22.44
N LYS A 177 5.66 -12.62 -23.57
CA LYS A 177 4.94 -12.22 -24.78
C LYS A 177 4.31 -13.41 -25.51
N GLU A 178 4.89 -14.60 -25.41
CA GLU A 178 4.28 -15.84 -25.87
C GLU A 178 3.01 -16.17 -25.06
N GLU A 179 3.04 -15.94 -23.75
CA GLU A 179 1.92 -16.14 -22.82
C GLU A 179 0.78 -15.11 -23.00
N THR A 180 1.13 -13.82 -23.10
CA THR A 180 0.13 -12.71 -23.08
C THR A 180 -0.33 -12.24 -24.46
N ARG A 181 0.41 -12.56 -25.53
CA ARG A 181 0.17 -12.17 -26.94
C ARG A 181 0.04 -10.66 -27.25
N ILE A 182 0.15 -9.75 -26.27
CA ILE A 182 -0.09 -8.31 -26.45
C ILE A 182 1.18 -7.47 -26.19
N THR A 183 1.77 -7.59 -25.00
CA THR A 183 3.00 -6.87 -24.56
C THR A 183 3.77 -7.70 -23.54
N ALA A 184 5.09 -7.74 -23.66
CA ALA A 184 5.97 -8.49 -22.74
C ALA A 184 5.93 -8.00 -21.29
N PHE A 185 5.76 -6.69 -21.12
CA PHE A 185 5.69 -6.00 -19.84
C PHE A 185 4.65 -4.88 -19.93
N SER A 186 4.09 -4.49 -18.79
CA SER A 186 3.30 -3.29 -18.59
C SER A 186 4.13 -2.02 -18.79
N LYS A 187 3.47 -0.86 -18.88
CA LYS A 187 4.18 0.42 -19.04
C LYS A 187 5.01 0.76 -17.80
N GLU A 188 4.51 0.39 -16.64
CA GLU A 188 5.11 0.61 -15.33
C GLU A 188 6.39 -0.22 -15.18
N GLU A 189 6.35 -1.52 -15.53
CA GLU A 189 7.53 -2.40 -15.52
C GLU A 189 8.61 -1.92 -16.50
N LEU A 190 8.23 -1.49 -17.71
CA LEU A 190 9.18 -0.92 -18.67
C LEU A 190 9.84 0.37 -18.16
N LEU A 191 9.09 1.19 -17.41
CA LEU A 191 9.62 2.41 -16.81
C LEU A 191 10.64 2.11 -15.69
N GLU A 192 10.43 1.05 -14.91
CA GLU A 192 11.37 0.62 -13.88
C GLU A 192 12.67 0.09 -14.48
N LEU A 193 12.57 -0.77 -15.50
CA LEU A 193 13.73 -1.26 -16.25
C LEU A 193 14.54 -0.11 -16.87
N TYR A 194 13.84 0.87 -17.44
CA TYR A 194 14.48 2.06 -17.99
C TYR A 194 15.21 2.87 -16.91
N LYS A 195 14.62 3.08 -15.74
CA LYS A 195 15.29 3.79 -14.63
C LYS A 195 16.56 3.06 -14.16
N ALA A 196 16.52 1.73 -14.07
CA ALA A 196 17.67 0.92 -13.67
C ALA A 196 18.81 1.02 -14.69
N GLU A 197 18.50 0.91 -15.99
CA GLU A 197 19.48 1.12 -17.07
C GLU A 197 20.11 2.51 -16.99
N ARG A 198 19.29 3.56 -16.77
CA ARG A 198 19.80 4.94 -16.69
C ARG A 198 20.72 5.17 -15.49
N LEU A 199 20.55 4.47 -14.37
CA LEU A 199 21.47 4.56 -13.24
C LEU A 199 22.86 4.02 -13.61
N ILE A 200 22.93 2.82 -14.20
CA ILE A 200 24.19 2.22 -14.68
C ILE A 200 24.85 3.15 -15.69
N PHE A 201 24.05 3.64 -16.65
CA PHE A 201 24.51 4.59 -17.66
C PHE A 201 25.10 5.87 -17.05
N TYR A 202 24.43 6.47 -16.06
CA TYR A 202 24.96 7.69 -15.41
C TYR A 202 26.23 7.42 -14.62
N ILE A 203 26.39 6.25 -13.99
CA ILE A 203 27.64 5.87 -13.33
C ILE A 203 28.78 5.84 -14.36
N LEU A 204 28.58 5.18 -15.50
CA LEU A 204 29.59 5.04 -16.55
C LEU A 204 29.92 6.36 -17.28
N THR A 205 28.96 7.28 -17.41
CA THR A 205 29.16 8.53 -18.17
C THR A 205 29.50 9.72 -17.29
N ARG A 206 28.78 9.94 -16.17
CA ARG A 206 29.06 11.05 -15.25
C ARG A 206 30.22 10.76 -14.31
N GLY A 207 30.47 9.50 -13.96
CA GLY A 207 31.60 9.12 -13.13
C GLY A 207 32.97 9.36 -13.79
N VAL A 208 33.00 9.41 -15.14
CA VAL A 208 34.24 9.50 -15.94
C VAL A 208 34.34 10.81 -16.74
N GLY A 209 33.32 11.67 -16.66
CA GLY A 209 33.32 13.00 -17.32
C GLY A 209 33.13 12.96 -18.85
N VAL A 210 32.75 11.82 -19.41
CA VAL A 210 32.56 11.62 -20.86
C VAL A 210 31.10 11.81 -21.25
N LYS A 211 30.83 12.51 -22.37
CA LYS A 211 29.46 12.79 -22.80
C LYS A 211 28.84 11.57 -23.49
N GLN A 212 27.55 11.33 -23.25
CA GLN A 212 26.74 10.26 -23.87
C GLN A 212 27.03 10.05 -25.36
N ARG A 213 27.06 11.15 -26.11
CA ARG A 213 27.16 11.13 -27.57
C ARG A 213 28.46 10.50 -28.06
N GLU A 214 29.52 10.56 -27.26
CA GLU A 214 30.84 10.05 -27.62
C GLU A 214 30.84 8.52 -27.61
N TYR A 215 30.39 7.89 -26.51
CA TYR A 215 30.23 6.43 -26.45
C TYR A 215 29.19 5.89 -27.44
N GLU A 216 28.06 6.58 -27.61
CA GLU A 216 27.01 6.14 -28.54
C GLU A 216 27.52 6.17 -29.98
N GLN A 217 28.35 7.15 -30.36
CA GLN A 217 28.91 7.21 -31.71
C GLN A 217 29.91 6.07 -31.99
N GLU A 218 30.72 5.70 -30.99
CA GLU A 218 31.73 4.65 -31.14
C GLU A 218 31.14 3.23 -31.12
N THR A 219 30.12 3.00 -30.30
CA THR A 219 29.62 1.63 -30.02
C THR A 219 28.32 1.28 -30.75
N ARG A 220 27.60 2.25 -31.34
CA ARG A 220 26.27 2.03 -31.91
C ARG A 220 26.21 0.95 -32.97
N SER A 221 27.16 0.91 -33.90
CA SER A 221 27.17 -0.10 -34.97
C SER A 221 27.30 -1.52 -34.42
N GLU A 222 28.13 -1.69 -33.39
CA GLU A 222 28.36 -2.98 -32.72
C GLU A 222 27.15 -3.39 -31.89
N VAL A 223 26.62 -2.49 -31.06
CA VAL A 223 25.42 -2.75 -30.24
C VAL A 223 24.20 -3.05 -31.12
N GLU A 224 24.00 -2.31 -32.21
CA GLU A 224 22.92 -2.60 -33.17
C GLU A 224 23.12 -3.96 -33.85
N ALA A 225 24.36 -4.34 -34.17
CA ALA A 225 24.66 -5.66 -34.75
C ALA A 225 24.36 -6.78 -33.74
N SER A 226 24.83 -6.67 -32.50
CA SER A 226 24.54 -7.64 -31.43
C SER A 226 23.05 -7.76 -31.16
N TYR A 227 22.31 -6.63 -31.08
CA TYR A 227 20.86 -6.66 -30.94
C TYR A 227 20.18 -7.38 -32.12
N ARG A 228 20.66 -7.17 -33.35
CA ARG A 228 20.18 -7.85 -34.56
C ARG A 228 20.59 -9.32 -34.63
N GLU A 229 21.62 -9.76 -33.95
CA GLU A 229 21.92 -11.20 -33.86
C GLU A 229 21.04 -11.86 -32.81
N LEU A 230 20.94 -11.27 -31.63
CA LEU A 230 20.13 -11.77 -30.51
C LEU A 230 18.63 -11.88 -30.84
N THR A 231 18.14 -11.07 -31.78
CA THR A 231 16.73 -11.10 -32.19
C THR A 231 16.51 -11.78 -33.55
N LYS A 232 17.53 -12.46 -34.11
CA LYS A 232 17.51 -13.05 -35.47
C LYS A 232 16.66 -14.31 -35.54
N ASP A 233 16.79 -15.19 -34.56
CA ASP A 233 16.11 -16.50 -34.50
C ASP A 233 15.43 -16.74 -33.14
N GLY A 234 14.46 -17.66 -33.10
CA GLY A 234 13.75 -18.07 -31.89
C GLY A 234 12.83 -17.01 -31.26
N THR A 235 12.76 -17.02 -29.93
CA THR A 235 11.90 -16.19 -29.07
C THR A 235 12.14 -14.67 -29.26
N GLY A 236 13.36 -14.25 -29.62
CA GLY A 236 13.70 -12.84 -29.92
C GLY A 236 13.05 -12.28 -31.20
N ARG A 237 12.65 -13.13 -32.15
CA ARG A 237 11.92 -12.71 -33.38
C ARG A 237 10.56 -12.08 -33.06
N ILE A 238 9.95 -12.48 -31.94
CA ILE A 238 8.69 -11.96 -31.44
C ILE A 238 8.81 -10.45 -31.13
N LEU A 239 9.98 -9.97 -30.70
CA LEU A 239 10.21 -8.55 -30.42
C LEU A 239 10.22 -7.70 -31.71
N ARG A 240 10.65 -8.24 -32.86
CA ARG A 240 10.67 -7.53 -34.16
C ARG A 240 9.31 -7.47 -34.88
N LEU A 241 8.42 -8.43 -34.63
CA LEU A 241 7.18 -8.60 -35.41
C LEU A 241 6.22 -7.40 -35.35
N LYS A 242 6.30 -6.53 -34.31
CA LYS A 242 5.48 -5.30 -34.26
C LYS A 242 5.94 -4.20 -35.22
N LYS A 243 7.22 -4.14 -35.62
CA LYS A 243 7.68 -3.10 -36.56
C LYS A 243 7.01 -3.28 -37.92
N LYS A 244 6.98 -4.52 -38.45
CA LYS A 244 6.32 -4.84 -39.72
C LYS A 244 4.79 -4.69 -39.68
N ILE A 245 4.11 -5.09 -38.61
CA ILE A 245 2.62 -4.99 -38.55
C ILE A 245 2.17 -3.53 -38.42
N GLY A 246 2.87 -2.70 -37.65
CA GLY A 246 2.61 -1.25 -37.56
C GLY A 246 2.84 -0.52 -38.88
N ASP A 247 3.92 -0.86 -39.59
CA ASP A 247 4.23 -0.29 -40.90
C ASP A 247 3.23 -0.72 -41.99
N ILE A 248 2.73 -1.97 -41.95
CA ILE A 248 1.70 -2.48 -42.87
C ILE A 248 0.31 -1.87 -42.58
N LEU A 249 -0.04 -1.62 -41.32
CA LEU A 249 -1.30 -0.96 -40.95
C LEU A 249 -1.28 0.53 -41.29
N ASN A 250 -0.12 1.18 -41.24
CA ASN A 250 0.04 2.58 -41.61
C ASN A 250 0.15 2.78 -43.13
N SER A 251 0.67 1.80 -43.90
CA SER A 251 0.69 1.87 -45.36
C SER A 251 -0.68 1.62 -46.02
N LYS A 252 -1.61 0.94 -45.33
CA LYS A 252 -3.01 0.78 -45.75
C LYS A 252 -3.91 1.98 -45.45
N LYS A 253 -3.41 3.00 -44.74
CA LYS A 253 -4.12 4.24 -44.42
C LYS A 253 -3.72 5.42 -45.33
N ARG A 254 -2.94 5.18 -46.39
CA ARG A 254 -2.62 6.17 -47.43
C ARG A 254 -3.28 5.79 -48.74
#